data_AF-A0A841R360-F1
#
_entry.id   AF-A0A841R360-F1
#
_cell.length_a   1.000
_cell.length_b   1.000
_cell.length_c   1.000
_cell.angle_alpha   90.00
_cell.angle_beta   90.00
_cell.angle_gamma   90.00
#
_symmetry.space_group_name_H-M   'P 1'
#
loop_
_entity.id
_entity.type
_entity.pdbx_description
1 polymer ?
#
loop_
_entity_poly.entity_id
_entity_poly.type
_entity_poly.pdbx_seq_one_letter_code
_entity_poly.pdbx_strand_id
1 'polypeptide(L)'
;MSKVNDVLTDSMISAIDALQKKVSENADPDDLKTFKKIFKKTVPLHLRSWTTAYLFKQAVESKSRQRLTDGTTLFVSVGKNRRVYPRDLIQLFIGTGKLNRDDIGEIKVLDSYSFITIKENSAPTAIDNLDGINYRGRNLVVNFAKKK
;
A
#
# COMPACT_ATOMS: atom_id res chain seq x y z
N MET A 1 5.04 25.29 14.47
CA MET A 1 3.83 24.75 13.80
C MET A 1 3.94 24.71 12.26
N SER A 2 5.12 24.93 11.66
CA SER A 2 5.25 25.23 10.22
C SER A 2 5.93 24.15 9.37
N LYS A 3 6.77 23.27 9.92
CA LYS A 3 7.54 22.29 9.13
C LYS A 3 6.70 21.15 8.52
N VAL A 4 5.53 20.84 9.08
CA VAL A 4 4.68 19.73 8.62
C VAL A 4 3.94 20.08 7.33
N ASN A 5 3.61 21.36 7.12
CA ASN A 5 2.91 21.82 5.92
C ASN A 5 3.84 21.82 4.70
N ASP A 6 5.11 22.22 4.86
CA ASP A 6 6.08 22.26 3.75
C ASP A 6 6.42 20.86 3.21
N VAL A 7 6.63 19.88 4.09
CA VAL A 7 6.90 18.49 3.68
C VAL A 7 5.70 17.86 2.96
N LEU A 8 4.49 18.23 3.37
CA LEU A 8 3.27 17.77 2.71
C LEU A 8 3.13 18.40 1.31
N THR A 9 3.42 19.70 1.16
CA THR A 9 3.42 20.36 -0.16
C THR A 9 4.47 19.78 -1.10
N ASP A 10 5.68 19.50 -0.62
CA ASP A 10 6.75 18.90 -1.45
C ASP A 10 6.37 17.49 -1.91
N SER A 11 5.78 16.69 -1.01
CA SER A 11 5.25 15.37 -1.36
C SER A 11 4.08 15.45 -2.35
N MET A 12 3.26 16.49 -2.28
CA MET A 12 2.14 16.69 -3.20
C MET A 12 2.66 17.07 -4.60
N ILE A 13 3.64 17.97 -4.70
CA ILE A 13 4.26 18.38 -5.96
C ILE A 13 4.88 17.18 -6.66
N SER A 14 5.71 16.39 -5.94
CA SER A 14 6.31 15.18 -6.49
C SER A 14 5.27 14.14 -6.95
N ALA A 15 4.14 14.02 -6.24
CA ALA A 15 3.06 13.14 -6.63
C ALA A 15 2.34 13.61 -7.90
N ILE A 16 2.16 14.93 -8.07
CA ILE A 16 1.58 15.52 -9.28
C ILE A 16 2.49 15.27 -10.48
N ASP A 17 3.80 15.48 -10.34
CA ASP A 17 4.76 15.25 -11.43
C ASP A 17 4.78 13.78 -11.87
N ALA A 18 4.74 12.85 -10.92
CA ALA A 18 4.66 11.42 -11.21
C ALA A 18 3.36 11.04 -11.93
N LEU A 19 2.24 11.69 -11.60
CA LEU A 19 0.96 11.49 -12.27
C LEU A 19 0.98 12.04 -13.69
N GLN A 20 1.54 13.24 -13.91
CA GLN A 20 1.69 13.82 -15.24
C GLN A 20 2.52 12.89 -16.14
N LYS A 21 3.62 12.34 -15.63
CA LYS A 21 4.44 11.37 -16.36
C LYS A 21 3.66 10.11 -16.75
N LYS A 22 2.87 9.56 -15.83
CA LYS A 22 2.04 8.37 -16.09
C LYS A 22 0.93 8.61 -17.10
N VAL A 23 0.32 9.79 -17.08
CA VAL A 23 -0.68 10.19 -18.08
C VAL A 23 -0.07 10.25 -19.48
N SER A 24 1.19 10.69 -19.59
CA SER A 24 1.90 10.74 -20.87
C SER A 24 2.41 9.37 -21.36
N GLU A 25 2.69 8.42 -20.46
CA GLU A 25 3.31 7.12 -20.80
C GLU A 25 2.32 5.95 -21.01
N ASN A 26 1.15 5.93 -20.36
CA ASN A 26 0.27 4.75 -20.34
C ASN A 26 -1.24 5.05 -20.52
N ALA A 27 -1.62 6.26 -20.92
CA ALA A 27 -3.03 6.57 -21.08
C ALA A 27 -3.57 6.03 -22.40
N ASP A 28 -4.31 4.92 -22.35
CA ASP A 28 -5.33 4.63 -23.36
C ASP A 28 -6.31 5.82 -23.38
N PRO A 29 -6.33 6.66 -24.42
CA PRO A 29 -6.96 7.98 -24.36
C PRO A 29 -8.48 7.94 -24.14
N ASP A 30 -9.14 6.80 -24.34
CA ASP A 30 -10.60 6.69 -24.33
C ASP A 30 -11.20 6.49 -22.93
N ASP A 31 -10.53 5.78 -22.02
CA ASP A 31 -11.00 5.62 -20.65
C ASP A 31 -11.00 6.96 -19.91
N LEU A 32 -9.91 7.72 -20.02
CA LEU A 32 -9.79 9.03 -19.39
C LEU A 32 -10.82 10.04 -19.90
N LYS A 33 -11.15 10.00 -21.20
CA LYS A 33 -12.23 10.83 -21.77
C LYS A 33 -13.58 10.46 -21.18
N THR A 34 -13.86 9.18 -21.02
CA THR A 34 -15.11 8.68 -20.43
C THR A 34 -15.24 9.12 -18.98
N PHE A 35 -14.19 8.94 -18.16
CA PHE A 35 -14.15 9.43 -16.78
C PHE A 35 -14.33 10.96 -16.70
N LYS A 36 -13.66 11.73 -17.56
CA LYS A 36 -13.81 13.19 -17.62
C LYS A 36 -15.24 13.60 -17.96
N LYS A 37 -15.91 12.89 -18.87
CA LYS A 37 -17.31 13.14 -19.26
C LYS A 37 -18.26 12.87 -18.10
N ILE A 38 -18.11 11.73 -17.42
CA ILE A 38 -18.92 11.37 -16.24
C ILE A 38 -18.70 12.41 -15.14
N PHE A 39 -17.46 12.72 -14.80
CA PHE A 39 -17.14 13.71 -13.76
C PHE A 39 -17.76 15.08 -14.05
N LYS A 40 -17.68 15.56 -15.30
CA LYS A 40 -18.30 16.84 -15.69
C LYS A 40 -19.83 16.83 -15.60
N LYS A 41 -20.48 15.69 -15.86
CA LYS A 41 -21.93 15.54 -15.72
C LYS A 41 -22.36 15.48 -14.25
N THR A 42 -21.57 14.82 -13.41
CA THR A 42 -21.89 14.63 -12.00
C THR A 42 -21.55 15.85 -11.15
N VAL A 43 -20.44 16.54 -11.44
CA VAL A 43 -19.92 17.62 -10.58
C VAL A 43 -20.20 19.01 -11.19
N PRO A 44 -20.93 19.89 -10.47
CA PRO A 44 -21.16 21.28 -10.86
C PRO A 44 -19.86 22.04 -11.12
N LEU A 45 -19.88 22.96 -12.09
CA LEU A 45 -18.71 23.72 -12.55
C LEU A 45 -17.86 24.33 -11.43
N HIS A 46 -18.50 24.95 -10.42
CA HIS A 46 -17.82 25.61 -9.30
C HIS A 46 -17.20 24.63 -8.28
N LEU A 47 -17.67 23.38 -8.23
CA LEU A 47 -17.15 22.35 -7.31
C LEU A 47 -16.08 21.47 -7.92
N ARG A 48 -15.86 21.51 -9.24
CA ARG A 48 -14.92 20.60 -9.90
C ARG A 48 -13.52 20.70 -9.31
N SER A 49 -13.01 21.93 -9.12
CA SER A 49 -11.69 22.19 -8.54
C SER A 49 -11.60 21.67 -7.09
N TRP A 50 -12.58 22.01 -6.25
CA TRP A 50 -12.63 21.57 -4.87
C TRP A 50 -12.77 20.05 -4.72
N THR A 51 -13.59 19.43 -5.56
CA THR A 51 -13.79 17.98 -5.59
C THR A 51 -12.51 17.28 -6.04
N THR A 52 -11.82 17.79 -7.07
CA THR A 52 -10.52 17.25 -7.47
C THR A 52 -9.48 17.42 -6.37
N ALA A 53 -9.45 18.55 -5.68
CA ALA A 53 -8.54 18.79 -4.56
C ALA A 53 -8.82 17.83 -3.40
N TYR A 54 -10.09 17.58 -3.08
CA TYR A 54 -10.49 16.65 -2.03
C TYR A 54 -10.17 15.19 -2.39
N LEU A 55 -10.48 14.77 -3.62
CA LEU A 55 -10.10 13.44 -4.13
C LEU A 55 -8.58 13.25 -4.11
N PHE A 56 -7.83 14.28 -4.52
CA PHE A 56 -6.37 14.26 -4.48
C PHE A 56 -5.85 14.15 -3.05
N LYS A 57 -6.39 14.96 -2.11
CA LYS A 57 -6.09 14.87 -0.67
C LYS A 57 -6.36 13.46 -0.15
N GLN A 58 -7.52 12.89 -0.44
CA GLN A 58 -7.87 11.54 0.00
C GLN A 58 -6.92 10.49 -0.59
N ALA A 59 -6.51 10.62 -1.85
CA ALA A 59 -5.54 9.73 -2.48
C ALA A 59 -4.15 9.80 -1.81
N VAL A 60 -3.68 11.01 -1.47
CA VAL A 60 -2.42 11.23 -0.73
C VAL A 60 -2.50 10.66 0.69
N GLU A 61 -3.60 10.92 1.41
CA GLU A 61 -3.84 10.39 2.76
C GLU A 61 -4.02 8.86 2.78
N SER A 62 -4.56 8.28 1.72
CA SER A 62 -4.66 6.82 1.59
C SER A 62 -3.27 6.21 1.42
N LYS A 63 -2.40 6.88 0.64
CA LYS A 63 -1.02 6.46 0.43
C LYS A 63 -0.16 6.64 1.69
N SER A 64 -0.41 7.67 2.50
CA SER A 64 0.26 7.85 3.79
C SER A 64 -0.26 6.87 4.85
N ARG A 65 -1.56 6.54 4.88
CA ARG A 65 -2.10 5.48 5.76
C ARG A 65 -1.47 4.12 5.54
N GLN A 66 -1.02 3.82 4.31
CA GLN A 66 -0.30 2.58 4.01
C GLN A 66 1.17 2.60 4.48
N ARG A 67 1.72 3.79 4.79
CA ARG A 67 3.04 3.93 5.41
C ARG A 67 2.89 3.97 6.92
N LEU A 68 3.02 2.81 7.56
CA LEU A 68 3.25 2.75 9.00
C LEU A 68 4.56 3.51 9.30
N THR A 69 4.47 4.61 10.05
CA THR A 69 5.63 5.45 10.41
C THR A 69 6.64 4.67 11.27
N ASP A 70 6.13 3.79 12.13
CA ASP A 70 6.87 2.87 13.00
C ASP A 70 6.61 1.40 12.58
N GLY A 71 6.70 1.17 11.27
CA GLY A 71 6.45 -0.14 10.67
C GLY A 71 7.74 -0.91 10.47
N THR A 72 7.83 -2.11 11.05
CA THR A 72 8.91 -3.06 10.73
C THR A 72 8.49 -3.93 9.55
N THR A 73 9.39 -4.09 8.58
CA THR A 73 9.15 -4.97 7.44
C THR A 73 9.60 -6.38 7.76
N LEU A 74 8.73 -7.35 7.55
CA LEU A 74 9.02 -8.78 7.65
C LEU A 74 9.22 -9.38 6.26
N PHE A 75 10.21 -10.25 6.15
CA PHE A 75 10.44 -11.15 5.04
C PHE A 75 9.64 -12.43 5.26
N VAL A 76 8.93 -12.88 4.22
CA VAL A 76 8.19 -14.13 4.19
C VAL A 76 8.66 -14.94 2.99
N SER A 77 9.08 -16.19 3.20
CA SER A 77 9.63 -17.08 2.15
C SER A 77 8.58 -17.65 1.16
N VAL A 78 7.50 -16.90 0.92
CA VAL A 78 6.41 -17.27 0.03
C VAL A 78 6.03 -16.09 -0.86
N GLY A 79 5.69 -16.36 -2.13
CA GLY A 79 5.39 -15.34 -3.13
C GLY A 79 4.47 -15.83 -4.24
N LYS A 80 4.40 -15.06 -5.34
CA LYS A 80 3.48 -15.29 -6.47
C LYS A 80 3.64 -16.66 -7.12
N ASN A 81 4.85 -17.22 -7.15
CA ASN A 81 5.10 -18.52 -7.76
C ASN A 81 4.31 -19.66 -7.08
N ARG A 82 3.96 -19.47 -5.80
CA ARG A 82 3.07 -20.38 -5.05
C ARG A 82 1.62 -19.95 -5.07
N ARG A 83 1.24 -19.07 -6.01
CA ARG A 83 -0.08 -18.41 -6.12
C ARG A 83 -0.48 -17.63 -4.86
N VAL A 84 0.50 -17.14 -4.10
CA VAL A 84 0.22 -16.33 -2.90
C VAL A 84 0.02 -14.89 -3.33
N TYR A 85 -1.14 -14.35 -2.99
CA TYR A 85 -1.51 -12.97 -3.28
C TYR A 85 -1.57 -12.13 -2.00
N PRO A 86 -1.58 -10.79 -2.10
CA PRO A 86 -1.65 -9.93 -0.92
C PRO A 86 -2.80 -10.30 0.04
N ARG A 87 -3.94 -10.71 -0.51
CA ARG A 87 -5.11 -11.14 0.26
C ARG A 87 -4.84 -12.35 1.15
N ASP A 88 -4.09 -13.32 0.63
CA ASP A 88 -3.73 -14.54 1.34
C ASP A 88 -2.78 -14.23 2.50
N LEU A 89 -1.84 -13.31 2.28
CA LEU A 89 -0.92 -12.86 3.32
C LEU A 89 -1.64 -12.10 4.43
N ILE A 90 -2.57 -11.21 4.08
CA ILE A 90 -3.41 -10.53 5.07
C ILE A 90 -4.15 -11.56 5.92
N GLN A 91 -4.77 -12.56 5.28
CA GLN A 91 -5.51 -13.60 5.98
C GLN A 91 -4.61 -14.44 6.91
N LEU A 92 -3.40 -14.76 6.47
CA LEU A 92 -2.43 -15.53 7.24
C LEU A 92 -1.95 -14.78 8.49
N PHE A 93 -1.65 -13.49 8.33
CA PHE A 93 -1.18 -12.63 9.43
C PHE A 93 -2.31 -12.31 10.42
N ILE A 94 -3.55 -12.16 9.97
CA ILE A 94 -4.71 -11.98 10.86
C ILE A 94 -5.04 -13.29 11.59
N GLY A 95 -5.11 -14.40 10.87
CA GLY A 95 -5.53 -15.69 11.43
C GLY A 95 -4.47 -16.30 12.35
N THR A 96 -3.28 -16.56 11.81
CA THR A 96 -2.21 -17.26 12.53
C THR A 96 -1.30 -16.29 13.28
N GLY A 97 -1.03 -15.12 12.69
CA GLY A 97 -0.17 -14.10 13.29
C GLY A 97 -0.84 -13.27 14.40
N LYS A 98 -2.13 -13.49 14.69
CA LYS A 98 -2.93 -12.75 15.69
C LYS A 98 -2.84 -11.22 15.56
N LEU A 99 -2.70 -10.72 14.34
CA LEU A 99 -2.65 -9.29 14.06
C LEU A 99 -4.02 -8.75 13.69
N ASN A 100 -4.24 -7.47 14.00
CA ASN A 100 -5.38 -6.75 13.45
C ASN A 100 -5.06 -6.19 12.07
N ARG A 101 -6.10 -5.92 11.30
CA ARG A 101 -5.96 -5.30 9.98
C ARG A 101 -5.30 -3.93 10.04
N ASP A 102 -5.47 -3.22 11.15
CA ASP A 102 -4.88 -1.90 11.39
C ASP A 102 -3.37 -1.95 11.65
N ASP A 103 -2.85 -3.11 12.05
CA ASP A 103 -1.41 -3.31 12.30
C ASP A 103 -0.65 -3.71 11.03
N ILE A 104 -1.37 -3.94 9.91
CA ILE A 104 -0.80 -4.36 8.63
C ILE A 104 -0.75 -3.16 7.68
N GLY A 105 0.46 -2.84 7.20
CA GLY A 105 0.73 -1.76 6.27
C GLY A 105 0.96 -2.24 4.84
N GLU A 106 2.06 -1.78 4.23
CA GLU A 106 2.41 -2.10 2.84
C GLU A 106 2.75 -3.59 2.66
N ILE A 107 2.21 -4.21 1.60
CA ILE A 107 2.49 -5.60 1.22
C ILE A 107 3.08 -5.62 -0.18
N LYS A 108 4.31 -6.13 -0.30
CA LYS A 108 5.00 -6.36 -1.57
C LYS A 108 5.18 -7.85 -1.79
N VAL A 109 4.48 -8.39 -2.77
CA VAL A 109 4.59 -9.80 -3.15
C VAL A 109 5.50 -9.90 -4.37
N LEU A 110 6.63 -10.59 -4.22
CA LEU A 110 7.55 -10.94 -5.30
C LEU A 110 7.31 -12.40 -5.71
N ASP A 111 8.11 -12.91 -6.63
CA ASP A 111 7.86 -14.24 -7.20
C ASP A 111 8.12 -15.35 -6.17
N SER A 112 9.26 -15.28 -5.46
CA SER A 112 9.68 -16.32 -4.52
C SER A 112 9.38 -15.99 -3.06
N TYR A 113 9.32 -14.71 -2.72
CA TYR A 113 9.18 -14.21 -1.35
C TYR A 113 8.28 -12.97 -1.32
N SER A 114 7.90 -12.54 -0.12
CA SER A 114 7.08 -11.36 0.09
C SER A 114 7.62 -10.53 1.24
N PHE A 115 7.35 -9.24 1.19
CA PHE A 115 7.59 -8.29 2.26
C PHE A 115 6.27 -7.74 2.77
N ILE A 116 6.13 -7.68 4.09
CA ILE A 116 4.97 -7.09 4.74
C ILE A 116 5.48 -6.13 5.79
N THR A 117 5.04 -4.88 5.73
CA THR A 117 5.26 -3.92 6.80
C THR A 117 4.15 -4.06 7.82
N ILE A 118 4.50 -4.32 9.07
CA ILE A 118 3.57 -4.37 10.19
C ILE A 118 4.05 -3.46 11.32
N LYS A 119 3.18 -3.19 12.29
CA LYS A 119 3.53 -2.41 13.48
C LYS A 119 4.64 -3.10 14.29
N GLU A 120 5.64 -2.32 14.73
CA GLU A 120 6.82 -2.83 15.45
C GLU A 120 6.47 -3.66 16.70
N ASN A 121 5.49 -3.20 17.49
CA ASN A 121 5.04 -3.90 18.70
C ASN A 121 4.52 -5.32 18.44
N SER A 122 3.94 -5.58 17.26
CA SER A 122 3.31 -6.85 16.92
C SER A 122 4.23 -7.75 16.09
N ALA A 123 5.40 -7.25 15.69
CA ALA A 123 6.33 -7.98 14.84
C ALA A 123 6.94 -9.25 15.47
N PRO A 124 7.37 -9.24 16.74
CA PRO A 124 7.90 -10.45 17.38
C PRO A 124 6.85 -11.56 17.45
N THR A 125 5.64 -11.21 17.91
CA THR A 125 4.52 -12.16 18.03
C THR A 125 4.11 -12.74 16.68
N ALA A 126 4.20 -11.96 15.61
CA ALA A 126 3.92 -12.45 14.27
C ALA A 126 4.96 -13.48 13.82
N ILE A 127 6.25 -13.23 14.07
CA ILE A 127 7.34 -14.14 13.71
C ILE A 127 7.19 -15.46 14.47
N ASP A 128 7.01 -15.41 15.79
CA ASP A 128 6.95 -16.61 16.63
C ASP A 128 5.80 -17.55 16.24
N ASN A 129 4.67 -17.01 15.78
CA ASN A 129 3.50 -17.80 15.37
C ASN A 129 3.56 -18.26 13.92
N LEU A 130 4.29 -17.57 13.05
CA LEU A 130 4.30 -17.83 11.61
C LEU A 130 5.56 -18.57 11.13
N ASP A 131 6.66 -18.49 11.88
CA ASP A 131 7.88 -19.20 11.52
C ASP A 131 7.72 -20.71 11.73
N GLY A 132 8.06 -21.49 10.70
CA GLY A 132 7.98 -22.96 10.74
C GLY A 132 6.61 -23.57 10.39
N ILE A 133 5.56 -22.77 10.16
CA ILE A 133 4.25 -23.32 9.78
C ILE A 133 4.28 -23.90 8.37
N ASN A 134 3.56 -25.01 8.14
CA ASN A 134 3.38 -25.52 6.78
C ASN A 134 2.34 -24.68 6.05
N TYR A 135 2.79 -23.94 5.04
CA TYR A 135 1.91 -23.14 4.18
C TYR A 135 2.18 -23.45 2.70
N ARG A 136 1.15 -23.95 2.02
CA ARG A 136 1.20 -24.38 0.60
C ARG A 136 2.32 -25.38 0.30
N GLY A 137 2.52 -26.36 1.19
CA GLY A 137 3.44 -27.47 0.98
C GLY A 137 4.92 -27.14 1.24
N ARG A 138 5.21 -26.02 1.91
CA ARG A 138 6.55 -25.72 2.47
C ARG A 138 6.43 -25.12 3.85
N ASN A 139 7.48 -25.29 4.64
CA ASN A 139 7.64 -24.56 5.88
C ASN A 139 7.90 -23.09 5.54
N LEU A 140 7.02 -22.25 6.04
CA LEU A 140 7.14 -20.81 5.96
C LEU A 140 8.32 -20.37 6.83
N VAL A 141 9.11 -19.43 6.31
CA VAL A 141 10.15 -18.75 7.08
C VAL A 141 9.78 -17.29 7.15
N VAL A 142 9.63 -16.77 8.37
CA VAL A 142 9.30 -15.37 8.62
C VAL A 142 10.41 -14.75 9.43
N ASN A 143 11.01 -13.68 8.91
CA ASN A 143 12.14 -13.01 9.55
C ASN A 143 12.03 -11.51 9.42
N PHE A 144 12.75 -10.75 10.25
CA PHE A 144 12.93 -9.32 10.02
C PHE A 144 13.62 -9.08 8.68
N ALA A 145 13.05 -8.20 7.86
CA ALA A 145 13.66 -7.83 6.59
C ALA A 145 14.92 -7.00 6.89
N LYS A 146 16.09 -7.53 6.53
CA LYS A 146 17.34 -6.75 6.61
C LYS A 146 17.27 -5.61 5.58
N LYS A 147 17.25 -4.38 6.08
CA LYS A 147 17.43 -3.18 5.25
C LYS A 147 18.90 -3.17 4.80
N LYS A 148 19.13 -3.34 3.50
CA LYS A 148 20.46 -3.17 2.90
C LYS A 148 20.66 -1.72 2.51
#